data_AF-A0A1J5QL64-F1
#
_entry.id   AF-A0A1J5QL64-F1
#
_cell.length_a   1.000
_cell.length_b   1.000
_cell.length_c   1.000
_cell.angle_alpha   90.00
_cell.angle_beta   90.00
_cell.angle_gamma   90.00
#
_symmetry.space_group_name_H-M   'P 1'
#
loop_
_entity.id
_entity.type
_entity.pdbx_description
1 polymer ?
#
loop_
_entity_poly.entity_id
_entity_poly.type
_entity_poly.pdbx_seq_one_letter_code
_entity_poly.pdbx_strand_id
1 'polypeptide(L)'
;MLKAIRLIVLVITPLIFCAAWYIAPSLLGAEALRFLSGLVVILWGLEFYFFRKLGEVSAVQGITSREHERLVIKLSLLRKRIWWVGGIGLICSVIIWMLATLGLPATSPIYASMVGVLVGISLSYLILLPGWFNESQEFIDEVRRLEASKKKLADIAKLLGTDLK
;
A
#
# COMPACT_ATOMS: atom_id res chain seq x y z
N MET A 1 -12.43 14.10 4.41
CA MET A 1 -11.21 14.45 5.16
C MET A 1 -9.94 13.80 4.63
N LEU A 2 -9.87 12.47 4.47
CA LEU A 2 -8.63 11.76 4.07
C LEU A 2 -7.99 12.29 2.76
N LYS A 3 -8.81 12.62 1.75
CA LYS A 3 -8.33 13.21 0.49
C LYS A 3 -7.65 14.58 0.67
N ALA A 4 -8.18 15.42 1.56
CA ALA A 4 -7.62 16.74 1.86
C ALA A 4 -6.29 16.61 2.62
N ILE A 5 -6.23 15.71 3.61
CA ILE A 5 -4.99 15.39 4.35
C ILE A 5 -3.90 14.90 3.39
N ARG A 6 -4.25 14.03 2.43
CA ARG A 6 -3.29 13.56 1.41
C ARG A 6 -2.78 14.69 0.52
N LEU A 7 -3.66 15.58 0.07
CA LEU A 7 -3.26 16.71 -0.76
C LEU A 7 -2.33 17.65 0.02
N ILE A 8 -2.67 17.91 1.28
CA ILE A 8 -1.85 18.69 2.21
C ILE A 8 -0.47 18.06 2.37
N VAL A 9 -0.38 16.76 2.67
CA VAL A 9 0.90 16.06 2.79
C VAL A 9 1.70 16.14 1.48
N LEU A 10 1.08 15.90 0.33
CA LEU A 10 1.76 15.94 -0.97
C LEU A 10 2.30 17.32 -1.33
N VAL A 11 1.63 18.40 -0.92
CA VAL A 11 2.05 19.78 -1.21
C VAL A 11 3.02 20.31 -0.16
N ILE A 12 2.80 20.00 1.11
CA ILE A 12 3.61 20.51 2.23
C ILE A 12 4.97 19.80 2.28
N THR A 13 5.06 18.50 2.02
CA THR A 13 6.33 17.78 2.14
C THR A 13 7.42 18.31 1.19
N PRO A 14 7.16 18.56 -0.11
CA PRO A 14 8.13 19.21 -0.99
C PRO A 14 8.51 20.62 -0.52
N LEU A 15 7.54 21.40 -0.04
CA LEU A 15 7.77 22.76 0.46
C LEU A 15 8.65 22.77 1.72
N ILE A 16 8.42 21.84 2.65
CA ILE A 16 9.26 21.67 3.85
C ILE A 16 10.69 21.30 3.45
N PHE A 17 10.86 20.35 2.53
CA PHE A 17 12.20 19.94 2.10
C PHE A 17 12.92 21.05 1.32
N CYS A 18 12.19 21.84 0.53
CA CYS A 18 12.73 23.01 -0.13
C CYS A 18 13.11 24.11 0.89
N ALA A 19 12.26 24.40 1.87
CA ALA A 19 12.58 25.37 2.93
C ALA A 19 13.76 24.91 3.80
N ALA A 20 13.80 23.62 4.16
CA ALA A 20 14.90 23.01 4.90
C ALA A 20 16.23 23.10 4.13
N TRP A 21 16.19 23.03 2.81
CA TRP A 21 17.36 23.27 1.96
C TRP A 21 17.94 24.68 2.14
N TYR A 22 17.09 25.71 2.20
CA TYR A 22 17.53 27.10 2.37
C TYR A 22 18.00 27.42 3.80
N ILE A 23 17.46 26.74 4.81
CA ILE A 23 17.77 27.02 6.22
C ILE A 23 18.98 26.19 6.70
N ALA A 24 19.06 24.93 6.31
CA ALA A 24 20.05 23.98 6.81
C ALA A 24 20.44 22.95 5.73
N PRO A 25 21.17 23.37 4.69
CA PRO A 25 21.56 22.48 3.57
C PRO A 25 22.44 21.30 4.03
N SER A 26 23.16 21.45 5.14
CA SER A 26 23.96 20.37 5.75
C SER A 26 23.13 19.21 6.28
N LEU A 27 21.86 19.44 6.67
CA LEU A 27 20.95 18.38 7.11
C LEU A 27 20.41 17.53 5.96
N LEU A 28 20.48 18.02 4.72
CA LEU A 28 20.01 17.34 3.51
C LEU A 28 21.16 16.79 2.66
N GLY A 29 22.31 16.53 3.29
CA GLY A 29 23.45 15.88 2.66
C GLY A 29 23.18 14.43 2.23
N ALA A 30 24.14 13.82 1.54
CA ALA A 30 24.04 12.46 0.99
C ALA A 30 23.62 11.38 2.01
N GLU A 31 23.95 11.55 3.29
CA GLU A 31 23.54 10.63 4.36
C GLU A 31 22.05 10.70 4.68
N ALA A 32 21.47 11.90 4.75
CA ALA A 32 20.03 12.07 4.97
C ALA A 32 19.22 11.49 3.81
N LEU A 33 19.73 11.65 2.59
CA LEU A 33 19.15 11.08 1.37
C LEU A 33 19.19 9.55 1.38
N ARG A 34 20.27 8.95 1.89
CA ARG A 34 20.33 7.50 2.14
C ARG A 34 19.28 7.05 3.15
N PHE A 35 19.12 7.76 4.27
CA PHE A 35 18.07 7.42 5.25
C PHE A 35 16.66 7.47 4.66
N LEU A 36 16.38 8.47 3.83
CA LEU A 36 15.08 8.61 3.16
C LEU A 36 14.82 7.48 2.16
N SER A 37 15.86 6.95 1.49
CA SER A 37 15.72 5.74 0.68
C SER A 37 15.33 4.51 1.50
N GLY A 38 15.76 4.43 2.76
CA GLY A 38 15.35 3.38 3.70
C GLY A 38 13.85 3.38 4.00
N LEU A 39 13.25 4.57 4.15
CA LEU A 39 11.79 4.70 4.32
C LEU A 39 11.01 4.15 3.12
N VAL A 40 11.52 4.39 1.90
CA VAL A 40 10.91 3.87 0.67
C VAL A 40 10.97 2.34 0.63
N VAL A 41 12.11 1.77 1.02
CA VAL A 41 12.28 0.31 1.10
C VAL A 41 11.32 -0.30 2.13
N ILE A 42 11.14 0.32 3.29
CA ILE A 42 10.18 -0.14 4.31
C ILE A 42 8.75 -0.12 3.74
N LEU A 43 8.38 0.94 3.03
CA LEU A 43 7.07 1.05 2.37
C LEU A 43 6.85 -0.03 1.33
N TRP A 44 7.84 -0.27 0.48
CA TRP A 44 7.82 -1.36 -0.48
C TRP A 44 7.70 -2.72 0.20
N GLY A 45 8.40 -2.93 1.31
CA GLY A 45 8.28 -4.15 2.12
C GLY A 45 6.86 -4.33 2.68
N LEU A 46 6.23 -3.27 3.18
CA LEU A 46 4.85 -3.30 3.67
C LEU A 46 3.85 -3.56 2.53
N GLU A 47 4.02 -2.93 1.37
CA GLU A 47 3.20 -3.18 0.19
C GLU A 47 3.32 -4.61 -0.29
N PHE A 48 4.54 -5.16 -0.33
CA PHE A 48 4.78 -6.54 -0.73
C PHE A 48 4.20 -7.54 0.27
N TYR A 49 4.36 -7.27 1.57
CA TYR A 49 3.73 -8.05 2.62
C TYR A 49 2.20 -8.06 2.47
N PHE A 50 1.61 -6.89 2.22
CA PHE A 50 0.17 -6.76 2.00
C PHE A 50 -0.29 -7.50 0.74
N PHE A 51 0.45 -7.38 -0.36
CA PHE A 51 0.19 -8.12 -1.59
C PHE A 51 0.21 -9.64 -1.36
N ARG A 52 1.18 -10.14 -0.58
CA ARG A 52 1.26 -11.56 -0.23
C ARG A 52 0.06 -12.00 0.61
N LYS A 53 -0.32 -11.19 1.60
CA LYS A 53 -1.51 -11.42 2.45
C LYS A 53 -2.79 -11.48 1.62
N LEU A 54 -2.97 -10.60 0.65
CA LEU A 54 -4.11 -10.63 -0.27
C LEU A 54 -4.12 -11.90 -1.16
N GLY A 55 -2.95 -12.43 -1.50
CA GLY A 55 -2.82 -13.71 -2.19
C GLY A 55 -3.39 -14.88 -1.38
N GLU A 56 -3.10 -14.94 -0.08
CA GLU A 56 -3.62 -15.99 0.83
C GLU A 56 -5.16 -15.98 0.87
N VAL A 57 -5.78 -14.81 0.77
CA VAL A 57 -7.25 -14.63 0.79
C VAL A 57 -7.92 -15.12 -0.48
N SER A 58 -7.22 -15.07 -1.61
CA SER A 58 -7.76 -15.56 -2.89
C SER A 58 -7.97 -17.07 -2.92
N ALA A 59 -7.40 -17.82 -1.97
CA ALA A 59 -7.43 -19.28 -1.90
C ALA A 59 -8.59 -19.84 -1.06
N VAL A 60 -9.56 -19.03 -0.62
CA VAL A 60 -10.72 -19.53 0.16
C VAL A 60 -11.58 -20.46 -0.71
N GLN A 61 -11.78 -21.69 -0.21
CA GLN A 61 -12.59 -22.73 -0.85
C GLN A 61 -14.00 -22.75 -0.25
N GLY A 62 -15.03 -23.18 -1.01
CA GLY A 62 -16.40 -23.36 -0.49
C GLY A 62 -17.36 -22.16 -0.66
N ILE A 63 -16.95 -21.11 -1.37
CA ILE A 63 -17.80 -19.98 -1.77
C ILE A 63 -18.57 -20.27 -3.07
N THR A 64 -19.76 -19.67 -3.23
CA THR A 64 -20.52 -19.80 -4.48
C THR A 64 -19.82 -19.07 -5.62
N SER A 65 -20.07 -19.48 -6.88
CA SER A 65 -19.45 -18.86 -8.06
C SER A 65 -19.64 -17.32 -8.11
N ARG A 66 -20.80 -16.80 -7.69
CA ARG A 66 -21.08 -15.35 -7.65
C ARG A 66 -20.31 -14.62 -6.55
N GLU A 67 -20.11 -15.25 -5.39
CA GLU A 67 -19.30 -14.69 -4.30
C GLU A 67 -17.81 -14.70 -4.68
N HIS A 68 -17.37 -15.75 -5.35
CA HIS A 68 -16.02 -15.85 -5.89
C HIS A 68 -15.74 -14.77 -6.94
N GLU A 69 -16.70 -14.50 -7.83
CA GLU A 69 -16.58 -13.41 -8.81
C GLU A 69 -16.45 -12.04 -8.13
N ARG A 70 -17.27 -11.75 -7.11
CA ARG A 70 -17.16 -10.50 -6.32
C ARG A 70 -15.82 -10.40 -5.59
N LEU A 71 -15.34 -11.50 -5.02
CA LEU A 71 -14.02 -11.61 -4.38
C LEU A 71 -12.91 -11.27 -5.37
N VAL A 72 -12.92 -11.89 -6.55
CA VAL A 72 -11.92 -11.67 -7.60
C VAL A 72 -11.94 -10.22 -8.06
N ILE A 73 -13.12 -9.62 -8.27
CA ILE A 73 -13.25 -8.22 -8.67
C ILE A 73 -12.65 -7.30 -7.59
N LYS A 74 -13.03 -7.46 -6.31
CA LYS A 74 -12.47 -6.65 -5.22
C LYS A 74 -10.96 -6.80 -5.08
N LEU A 75 -10.44 -8.03 -5.12
CA LEU A 75 -9.00 -8.29 -5.08
C LEU A 75 -8.27 -7.70 -6.28
N SER A 76 -8.86 -7.74 -7.48
CA SER A 76 -8.28 -7.12 -8.68
C SER A 76 -8.20 -5.60 -8.56
N LEU A 77 -9.20 -4.95 -7.95
CA LEU A 77 -9.20 -3.52 -7.70
C LEU A 77 -8.14 -3.12 -6.66
N LEU A 78 -8.04 -3.86 -5.56
CA LEU A 78 -7.00 -3.66 -4.54
C LEU A 78 -5.61 -3.87 -5.13
N ARG A 79 -5.42 -4.95 -5.88
CA ARG A 79 -4.17 -5.24 -6.60
C ARG A 79 -3.80 -4.12 -7.56
N LYS A 80 -4.75 -3.66 -8.37
CA LYS A 80 -4.52 -2.54 -9.31
C LYS A 80 -4.10 -1.27 -8.57
N ARG A 81 -4.71 -0.98 -7.42
CA ARG A 81 -4.31 0.17 -6.58
C ARG A 81 -2.87 0.01 -6.09
N ILE A 82 -2.53 -1.13 -5.49
CA ILE A 82 -1.17 -1.42 -5.00
C ILE A 82 -0.15 -1.30 -6.13
N TRP A 83 -0.41 -1.89 -7.30
CA TRP A 83 0.48 -1.78 -8.46
C TRP A 83 0.62 -0.35 -9.00
N TRP A 84 -0.46 0.44 -8.96
CA TRP A 84 -0.37 1.86 -9.30
C TRP A 84 0.59 2.57 -8.34
N VAL A 85 0.42 2.34 -7.03
CA VAL A 85 1.30 2.94 -6.01
C VAL A 85 2.76 2.54 -6.21
N GLY A 86 3.02 1.24 -6.29
CA GLY A 86 4.36 0.71 -6.52
C GLY A 86 4.96 1.26 -7.83
N GLY A 87 4.15 1.42 -8.88
CA GLY A 87 4.55 2.04 -10.14
C GLY A 87 4.95 3.50 -10.01
N ILE A 88 4.19 4.32 -9.28
CA ILE A 88 4.56 5.72 -8.98
C ILE A 88 5.87 5.75 -8.20
N GLY A 89 5.97 4.93 -7.15
CA GLY A 89 7.17 4.82 -6.33
C GLY A 89 8.39 4.49 -7.17
N LEU A 90 8.29 3.48 -8.05
CA LEU A 90 9.35 3.09 -8.97
C LEU A 90 9.78 4.23 -9.89
N ILE A 91 8.81 4.91 -10.53
CA ILE A 91 9.10 6.05 -11.43
C ILE A 91 9.83 7.15 -10.66
N CYS A 92 9.35 7.51 -9.47
CA CYS A 92 10.02 8.52 -8.66
C CYS A 92 11.43 8.08 -8.24
N SER A 93 11.64 6.82 -7.87
CA SER A 93 12.96 6.29 -7.54
C SER A 93 13.91 6.34 -8.74
N VAL A 94 13.44 6.00 -9.95
CA VAL A 94 14.23 6.11 -11.18
C VAL A 94 14.58 7.57 -11.48
N ILE A 95 13.65 8.51 -11.31
CA ILE A 95 13.91 9.94 -11.49
C ILE A 95 14.99 10.42 -10.51
N ILE A 96 14.91 10.05 -9.23
CA ILE A 96 15.95 10.41 -8.25
C ILE A 96 17.30 9.81 -8.63
N TRP A 97 17.31 8.54 -9.06
CA TRP A 97 18.54 7.89 -9.51
C TRP A 97 19.15 8.59 -10.73
N MET A 98 18.34 9.01 -11.71
CA MET A 98 18.79 9.82 -12.85
C MET A 98 19.35 11.17 -12.39
N LEU A 99 18.67 11.86 -11.47
CA LEU A 99 19.13 13.16 -10.95
C LEU A 99 20.45 13.02 -10.17
N ALA A 100 20.63 11.93 -9.43
CA ALA A 100 21.86 11.64 -8.71
C ALA A 100 23.02 11.31 -9.66
N THR A 101 22.76 10.56 -10.75
CA THR A 101 23.77 10.18 -11.75
C THR A 101 24.20 11.33 -12.65
N LEU A 102 23.34 12.33 -12.86
CA LEU A 102 23.67 13.56 -13.61
C LEU A 102 24.71 14.44 -12.92
N GLY A 103 25.12 14.13 -11.68
CA GLY A 103 26.20 14.86 -11.00
C GLY A 103 25.87 16.35 -10.81
N LEU A 104 24.57 16.70 -10.80
CA LEU A 104 24.12 18.05 -10.52
C LEU A 104 24.77 18.52 -9.22
N PRO A 105 25.24 19.78 -9.13
CA PRO A 105 25.86 20.26 -7.92
C PRO A 105 24.87 20.02 -6.78
N ALA A 106 25.35 19.31 -5.75
CA ALA A 106 24.54 18.92 -4.59
C ALA A 106 23.93 20.13 -3.88
N THR A 107 24.26 21.35 -4.30
CA THR A 107 23.71 22.63 -3.85
C THR A 107 22.33 22.98 -4.44
N SER A 108 21.80 22.19 -5.39
CA SER A 108 20.55 22.54 -6.09
C SER A 108 19.28 22.18 -5.29
N PRO A 109 18.36 23.14 -5.05
CA PRO A 109 17.11 22.93 -4.31
C PRO A 109 16.15 21.94 -5.00
N ILE A 110 16.39 21.65 -6.29
CA ILE A 110 15.61 20.68 -7.08
C ILE A 110 15.76 19.28 -6.48
N TYR A 111 16.96 18.91 -6.01
CA TYR A 111 17.19 17.58 -5.47
C TYR A 111 16.41 17.36 -4.17
N ALA A 112 16.47 18.32 -3.25
CA ALA A 112 15.70 18.31 -2.01
C ALA A 112 14.19 18.27 -2.25
N SER A 113 13.71 19.04 -3.22
CA SER A 113 12.28 19.07 -3.58
C SER A 113 11.79 17.72 -4.11
N MET A 114 12.57 17.05 -4.97
CA MET A 114 12.21 15.73 -5.52
C MET A 114 12.20 14.64 -4.45
N VAL A 115 13.13 14.70 -3.51
CA VAL A 115 13.15 13.82 -2.34
C VAL A 115 11.92 14.08 -1.46
N GLY A 116 11.59 15.36 -1.22
CA GLY A 116 10.38 15.75 -0.49
C GLY A 116 9.08 15.28 -1.18
N VAL A 117 9.03 15.28 -2.51
CA VAL A 117 7.91 14.68 -3.27
C VAL A 117 7.83 13.18 -3.00
N LEU A 118 8.95 12.47 -3.05
CA LEU A 118 8.98 11.02 -2.87
C LEU A 118 8.59 10.61 -1.44
N VAL A 119 9.05 11.37 -0.44
CA VAL A 119 8.65 11.22 0.96
C VAL A 119 7.18 11.58 1.17
N GLY A 120 6.70 12.65 0.53
CA GLY A 120 5.29 13.05 0.61
C GLY A 120 4.35 12.02 0.01
N ILE A 121 4.72 11.43 -1.13
CA ILE A 121 4.02 10.31 -1.76
C ILE A 121 4.01 9.10 -0.81
N SER A 122 5.18 8.74 -0.27
CA SER A 122 5.37 7.67 0.70
C SER A 122 4.46 7.81 1.93
N LEU A 123 4.47 8.98 2.58
CA LEU A 123 3.62 9.29 3.73
C LEU A 123 2.13 9.29 3.37
N SER A 124 1.77 9.83 2.21
CA SER A 124 0.39 9.82 1.70
C SER A 124 -0.17 8.40 1.57
N TYR A 125 0.70 7.43 1.23
CA TYR A 125 0.31 6.02 1.13
C TYR A 125 0.33 5.27 2.46
N LEU A 126 1.26 5.59 3.37
CA LEU A 126 1.21 5.08 4.75
C LEU A 126 -0.09 5.44 5.46
N ILE A 127 -0.68 6.60 5.16
CA ILE A 127 -1.99 7.00 5.69
C ILE A 127 -3.13 6.13 5.12
N LEU A 128 -2.98 5.60 3.91
CA LEU A 128 -4.00 4.79 3.24
C LEU A 128 -3.94 3.31 3.57
N LEU A 129 -2.73 2.80 3.82
CA LEU A 129 -2.46 1.39 4.09
C LEU A 129 -3.35 0.79 5.20
N PRO A 130 -3.52 1.44 6.37
CA PRO A 130 -4.40 0.93 7.43
C PRO A 130 -5.87 0.81 6.98
N GLY A 131 -6.36 1.78 6.20
CA GLY A 131 -7.72 1.75 5.68
C GLY A 131 -7.92 0.58 4.71
N TRP A 132 -6.97 0.36 3.81
CA TRP A 132 -7.00 -0.78 2.89
C TRP A 132 -6.88 -2.12 3.63
N PHE A 133 -6.08 -2.15 4.70
CA PHE A 133 -5.94 -3.33 5.55
C PHE A 133 -7.25 -3.67 6.24
N ASN A 134 -7.90 -2.70 6.88
CA ASN A 134 -9.19 -2.90 7.52
C ASN A 134 -10.27 -3.34 6.52
N GLU A 135 -10.39 -2.66 5.37
CA GLU A 135 -11.34 -3.06 4.31
C GLU A 135 -11.12 -4.51 3.85
N SER A 136 -9.85 -4.93 3.77
CA SER A 136 -9.50 -6.29 3.36
C SER A 136 -9.81 -7.30 4.47
N GLN A 137 -9.50 -6.98 5.74
CA GLN A 137 -9.79 -7.84 6.89
C GLN A 137 -11.28 -8.02 7.13
N GLU A 138 -12.07 -6.94 7.12
CA GLU A 138 -13.52 -6.99 7.28
C GLU A 138 -14.15 -7.93 6.25
N PHE A 139 -13.68 -7.84 5.00
CA PHE A 139 -14.16 -8.68 3.93
C PHE A 139 -13.72 -10.15 4.08
N ILE A 140 -12.49 -10.43 4.55
CA ILE A 140 -12.04 -11.79 4.88
C ILE A 140 -12.91 -12.39 5.98
N ASP A 141 -13.19 -11.62 7.01
CA ASP A 141 -14.00 -12.06 8.15
C ASP A 141 -15.44 -12.33 7.74
N GLU A 142 -16.01 -11.51 6.87
CA GLU A 142 -17.33 -11.73 6.27
C GLU A 142 -17.38 -13.07 5.50
N VAL A 143 -16.38 -13.33 4.66
CA VAL A 143 -16.28 -14.59 3.90
C VAL A 143 -16.13 -15.80 4.82
N ARG A 144 -15.27 -15.71 5.84
CA ARG A 144 -15.07 -16.80 6.83
C ARG A 144 -16.34 -17.10 7.63
N ARG A 145 -17.11 -16.07 7.99
CA ARG A 145 -18.40 -16.25 8.69
C ARG A 145 -19.41 -16.98 7.83
N LEU A 146 -19.47 -16.66 6.53
CA LEU A 146 -20.33 -17.34 5.57
C LEU A 146 -19.91 -18.81 5.39
N GLU A 147 -18.60 -19.08 5.26
CA GLU A 147 -18.07 -20.43 5.15
C GLU A 147 -18.39 -21.28 6.41
N ALA A 148 -18.15 -20.72 7.60
CA ALA A 148 -18.49 -21.38 8.85
C ALA A 148 -19.99 -21.71 8.98
N SER A 149 -20.86 -20.81 8.51
CA SER A 149 -22.31 -21.02 8.51
C SER A 149 -22.73 -22.12 7.53
N LYS A 150 -22.16 -22.12 6.32
CA LYS A 150 -22.42 -23.17 5.32
C LYS A 150 -21.92 -24.53 5.78
N LYS A 151 -20.74 -24.58 6.41
CA LYS A 151 -20.21 -25.82 6.99
C LYS A 151 -21.12 -26.37 8.07
N LYS A 152 -21.60 -25.52 9.00
CA LYS A 152 -22.59 -25.93 10.01
C LYS A 152 -23.88 -26.48 9.38
N LEU A 153 -24.41 -25.83 8.35
CA LEU A 153 -25.60 -26.32 7.63
C LEU A 153 -25.34 -27.68 6.95
N ALA A 154 -24.18 -27.85 6.33
CA ALA A 154 -23.79 -29.13 5.73
C ALA A 154 -23.64 -30.25 6.77
N ASP A 155 -23.03 -29.94 7.93
CA ASP A 155 -22.87 -30.89 9.04
C ASP A 155 -24.24 -31.28 9.64
N ILE A 156 -25.17 -30.32 9.80
CA ILE A 156 -26.55 -30.59 10.25
C ILE A 156 -27.31 -31.45 9.23
N ALA A 157 -27.21 -31.13 7.94
CA ALA A 157 -27.84 -31.92 6.89
C ALA A 157 -27.30 -33.35 6.83
N LYS A 158 -25.99 -33.52 7.08
CA LYS A 158 -25.36 -34.84 7.15
C LYS A 158 -25.88 -35.64 8.33
N LEU A 159 -25.98 -35.02 9.52
CA LEU A 159 -26.53 -35.64 10.72
C LEU A 159 -27.98 -36.10 10.53
N LEU A 160 -28.85 -35.22 10.00
CA LEU A 160 -30.25 -35.53 9.71
C LEU A 160 -30.43 -36.60 8.61
N GLY A 161 -29.48 -36.71 7.67
CA GLY A 161 -29.49 -37.76 6.65
C GLY A 161 -29.01 -39.13 7.15
N THR A 162 -28.23 -39.18 8.24
CA THR A 162 -27.78 -40.43 8.86
C THR A 162 -28.84 -41.09 9.76
N ASP A 163 -29.82 -40.34 10.27
CA ASP A 163 -30.90 -40.86 11.14
C ASP A 163 -32.06 -41.52 10.35
N LEU A 164 -31.95 -41.64 9.02
CA LEU A 164 -32.96 -42.25 8.14
C LEU A 164 -32.58 -43.66 7.63
N LYS A 165 -31.65 -44.34 8.29
CA LYS A 165 -31.34 -45.77 8.05
C LYS A 165 -31.58 -46.59 9.30
#